data_AF-A0AAV8W5I2-F1
#
_entry.id   AF-A0AAV8W5I2-F1
#
_cell.length_a   1.000
_cell.length_b   1.000
_cell.length_c   1.000
_cell.angle_alpha   90.00
_cell.angle_beta   90.00
_cell.angle_gamma   90.00
#
_symmetry.space_group_name_H-M   'P 1'
#
loop_
_entity.id
_entity.type
_entity.pdbx_description
1 polymer ?
#
loop_
_entity_poly.entity_id
_entity_poly.type
_entity_poly.pdbx_seq_one_letter_code
_entity_poly.pdbx_strand_id
1 'polypeptide(L)'
;MYTLEEYISNLLNTLTDTKDNITIIRRHSRKLEQLGDISFPLDIKNWYHLIDRHCVDNNVVNIFQYKVVGNGDISSYIRELKRKCKDFHMDIQDIIVKGNDVHIYLNRSTLLYRSTITDVLTKCGSYGSCNIFNTRIDVECDCNTMEKSLFELDLSTLRLLELKDVALNFLDFTTEKGESNNTSFEVIFTSNSSRKCKNAKPILCGPVLNEKGVKEVNITMQQLCDKRTIDMRLMAQHRYKVQVIPNTPREDYFLKIVKKLGRSCVTIEMLSNKPNKPVKVSLMDLRTANKGAAFIFYNCARISVLLNEFEKRVSKGIYPNLPDVDKIDFSTLNQPEEWELFYVYVLQFPMVIKSCVKDILKGIFNPQYLITFLSNFSSLYSAYYRRVRILIDPREHLFMVLYARIYLLKALQVVFHNALFLLNIEPIKEM
;
A
#
# COMPACT_ATOMS: atom_id res chain seq x y z
N MET A 1 -17.43 4.06 9.15
CA MET A 1 -16.14 3.39 9.39
C MET A 1 -15.14 4.49 9.68
N TYR A 2 -14.57 4.54 10.89
CA TYR A 2 -13.62 5.59 11.23
C TYR A 2 -12.24 5.22 10.70
N THR A 3 -11.73 6.03 9.79
CA THR A 3 -10.43 5.80 9.13
C THR A 3 -9.34 6.59 9.83
N LEU A 4 -8.07 6.19 9.65
CA LEU A 4 -6.94 7.01 10.08
C LEU A 4 -6.96 8.40 9.42
N GLU A 5 -7.46 8.48 8.18
CA GLU A 5 -7.62 9.76 7.49
C GLU A 5 -8.62 10.68 8.22
N GLU A 6 -9.74 10.12 8.67
CA GLU A 6 -10.73 10.86 9.48
C GLU A 6 -10.14 11.29 10.83
N TYR A 7 -9.38 10.41 11.49
CA TYR A 7 -8.66 10.77 12.72
C TYR A 7 -7.73 11.97 12.49
N ILE A 8 -6.93 11.95 11.42
CA ILE A 8 -6.00 13.05 11.11
C ILE A 8 -6.77 14.33 10.75
N SER A 9 -7.87 14.21 10.00
CA SER A 9 -8.73 15.36 9.68
C SER A 9 -9.35 15.99 10.93
N ASN A 10 -9.81 15.18 11.89
CA ASN A 10 -10.35 15.66 13.16
C ASN A 10 -9.27 16.24 14.07
N LEU A 11 -8.06 15.65 14.08
CA LEU A 11 -6.90 16.21 14.76
C LEU A 11 -6.52 17.58 14.17
N LEU A 12 -6.49 17.70 12.85
CA LEU A 12 -6.22 18.95 12.17
C LEU A 12 -7.26 20.02 12.52
N ASN A 13 -8.54 19.66 12.44
CA ASN A 13 -9.63 20.56 12.81
C ASN A 13 -9.51 21.04 14.27
N THR A 14 -9.10 20.14 15.17
CA THR A 14 -8.84 20.49 16.57
C THR A 14 -7.75 21.55 16.69
N LEU A 15 -6.68 21.46 15.88
CA LEU A 15 -5.55 22.38 15.89
C LEU A 15 -5.85 23.71 15.17
N THR A 16 -6.60 23.73 14.06
CA THR A 16 -6.66 24.89 13.14
C THR A 16 -8.07 25.38 12.74
N ASP A 17 -9.15 24.64 13.04
CA ASP A 17 -10.53 24.87 12.54
C ASP A 17 -10.71 24.62 11.04
N THR A 18 -9.72 24.00 10.39
CA THR A 18 -9.85 23.52 9.02
C THR A 18 -9.61 22.01 8.95
N LYS A 19 -10.20 21.39 7.93
CA LYS A 19 -9.93 20.00 7.54
C LYS A 19 -9.02 19.91 6.32
N ASP A 20 -8.60 21.04 5.77
CA ASP A 20 -7.83 21.12 4.53
C ASP A 20 -6.34 20.91 4.77
N ASN A 21 -5.68 20.29 3.81
CA ASN A 21 -4.24 20.05 3.81
C ASN A 21 -3.70 19.18 4.96
N ILE A 22 -4.22 17.94 5.03
CA ILE A 22 -3.79 16.83 5.90
C ILE A 22 -2.26 16.57 5.85
N THR A 23 -1.52 17.10 4.87
CA THR A 23 -0.10 16.82 4.66
C THR A 23 0.85 17.42 5.70
N ILE A 24 0.42 18.46 6.43
CA ILE A 24 1.22 19.03 7.54
C ILE A 24 1.38 18.04 8.70
N ILE A 25 0.40 17.14 8.86
CA ILE A 25 0.45 16.04 9.80
C ILE A 25 1.15 14.85 9.12
N ARG A 26 2.38 14.58 9.56
CA ARG A 26 3.25 13.51 9.03
C ARG A 26 2.84 12.17 9.62
N ARG A 27 2.63 11.18 8.77
CA ARG A 27 2.46 9.77 9.17
C ARG A 27 3.81 9.06 9.08
N HIS A 28 4.19 8.37 10.14
CA HIS A 28 5.41 7.60 10.14
C HIS A 28 5.15 6.17 9.63
N SER A 29 6.13 5.64 8.90
CA SER A 29 6.06 4.29 8.31
C SER A 29 7.15 3.35 8.83
N ARG A 30 7.98 3.82 9.76
CA ARG A 30 9.12 3.10 10.34
C ARG A 30 9.55 3.76 11.64
N LYS A 31 10.26 3.02 12.50
CA LYS A 31 10.80 3.53 13.77
C LYS A 31 9.73 4.17 14.66
N LEU A 32 8.53 3.56 14.70
CA LEU A 32 7.36 4.10 15.39
C LEU A 32 7.60 4.31 16.90
N GLU A 33 8.47 3.51 17.52
CA GLU A 33 8.90 3.71 18.92
C GLU A 33 9.64 5.04 19.12
N GLN A 34 10.41 5.48 18.12
CA GLN A 34 11.21 6.70 18.20
C GLN A 34 10.44 7.94 17.73
N LEU A 35 9.64 7.79 16.67
CA LEU A 35 8.98 8.89 15.98
C LEU A 35 7.48 9.03 16.33
N GLY A 36 6.91 8.10 17.07
CA GLY A 36 5.45 7.99 17.18
C GLY A 36 4.83 7.51 15.87
N ASP A 37 3.51 7.42 15.88
CA ASP A 37 2.71 7.03 14.72
C ASP A 37 2.50 8.22 13.77
N ILE A 38 2.36 9.41 14.37
CA ILE A 38 2.06 10.67 13.69
C ILE A 38 2.90 11.80 14.32
N SER A 39 3.31 12.79 13.54
CA SER A 39 3.88 14.02 14.05
C SER A 39 3.43 15.28 13.29
N PHE A 40 3.60 16.45 13.91
CA PHE A 40 3.34 17.73 13.29
C PHE A 40 4.25 18.83 13.88
N PRO A 41 4.53 19.90 13.13
CA PRO A 41 5.38 20.99 13.62
C PRO A 41 4.71 21.78 14.74
N LEU A 42 5.48 22.17 15.75
CA LEU A 42 5.01 22.97 16.89
C LEU A 42 4.97 24.46 16.54
N ASP A 43 5.99 24.99 15.85
CA ASP A 43 6.07 26.41 15.46
C ASP A 43 4.90 26.84 14.57
N ILE A 44 4.20 27.88 15.04
CA ILE A 44 3.00 28.46 14.42
C ILE A 44 3.23 28.91 12.97
N LYS A 45 4.47 29.30 12.61
CA LYS A 45 4.79 29.77 11.25
C LYS A 45 4.52 28.72 10.19
N ASN A 46 4.64 27.43 10.54
CA ASN A 46 4.32 26.33 9.64
C ASN A 46 2.82 26.23 9.33
N TRP A 47 1.98 26.82 10.17
CA TRP A 47 0.51 26.72 10.12
C TRP A 47 -0.17 27.93 9.48
N TYR A 48 0.57 29.01 9.18
CA TYR A 48 0.07 30.27 8.61
C TYR A 48 -0.68 30.18 7.28
N HIS A 49 -0.68 29.03 6.63
CA HIS A 49 -1.46 28.76 5.42
C HIS A 49 -2.79 28.03 5.70
N LEU A 50 -3.02 27.64 6.95
CA LEU A 50 -4.18 26.88 7.44
C LEU A 50 -4.93 27.60 8.57
N ILE A 51 -4.42 28.72 9.06
CA ILE A 51 -5.02 29.50 10.14
C ILE A 51 -5.21 30.95 9.70
N ASP A 52 -6.19 31.63 10.30
CA ASP A 52 -6.40 33.05 10.06
C ASP A 52 -5.34 33.86 10.80
N ARG A 53 -4.42 34.48 10.05
CA ARG A 53 -3.33 35.29 10.61
C ARG A 53 -3.85 36.52 11.36
N HIS A 54 -5.04 37.02 11.03
CA HIS A 54 -5.64 38.15 11.73
C HIS A 54 -6.10 37.80 13.15
N CYS A 55 -6.28 36.50 13.43
CA CYS A 55 -6.65 35.97 14.74
C CYS A 55 -5.43 35.56 15.59
N VAL A 56 -4.21 35.68 15.07
CA VAL A 56 -2.97 35.31 15.77
C VAL A 56 -2.40 36.55 16.46
N ASP A 57 -2.46 36.60 17.80
CA ASP A 57 -1.74 37.61 18.58
C ASP A 57 -0.22 37.46 18.35
N ASN A 58 0.52 38.58 18.39
CA ASN A 58 1.98 38.63 18.21
C ASN A 58 2.74 37.74 19.21
N ASN A 59 2.09 37.37 20.32
CA ASN A 59 2.66 36.52 21.38
C ASN A 59 2.51 35.01 21.14
N VAL A 60 1.75 34.59 20.11
CA VAL A 60 1.56 33.17 19.78
C VAL A 60 2.79 32.66 19.03
N VAL A 61 3.52 31.70 19.63
CA VAL A 61 4.73 31.12 19.03
C VAL A 61 4.55 29.67 18.61
N ASN A 62 3.54 28.97 19.12
CA ASN A 62 3.25 27.59 18.77
C ASN A 62 1.77 27.31 18.49
N ILE A 63 1.49 26.21 17.78
CA ILE A 63 0.13 25.83 17.36
C ILE A 63 -0.81 25.54 18.54
N PHE A 64 -0.29 25.13 19.70
CA PHE A 64 -1.14 24.90 20.86
C PHE A 64 -1.71 26.19 21.44
N GLN A 65 -0.97 27.30 21.35
CA GLN A 65 -1.40 28.61 21.82
C GLN A 65 -2.45 29.26 20.91
N TYR A 66 -2.63 28.80 19.67
CA TYR A 66 -3.51 29.45 18.68
C TYR A 66 -4.96 29.60 19.14
N LYS A 67 -5.49 28.64 19.91
CA LYS A 67 -6.92 28.61 20.31
C LYS A 67 -7.20 28.71 21.80
N VAL A 68 -6.17 28.79 22.63
CA VAL A 68 -6.37 28.79 24.08
C VAL A 68 -6.01 30.16 24.60
N VAL A 69 -7.01 30.79 25.21
CA VAL A 69 -6.84 32.03 25.94
C VAL A 69 -6.14 31.72 27.26
N GLY A 70 -4.82 31.86 27.31
CA GLY A 70 -4.04 31.72 28.54
C GLY A 70 -2.58 31.34 28.34
N ASN A 71 -1.73 31.68 29.31
CA ASN A 71 -0.32 31.29 29.38
C ASN A 71 -0.17 29.86 29.92
N GLY A 72 -0.80 28.89 29.27
CA GLY A 72 -0.63 27.47 29.60
C GLY A 72 0.79 26.99 29.28
N ASP A 73 1.31 26.06 30.07
CA ASP A 73 2.52 25.33 29.68
C ASP A 73 2.18 24.27 28.61
N ILE A 74 3.19 23.77 27.89
CA ILE A 74 3.01 22.71 26.87
C ILE A 74 2.28 21.48 27.44
N SER A 75 2.52 21.15 28.71
CA SER A 75 1.89 20.02 29.39
C SER A 75 0.38 20.18 29.55
N SER A 76 -0.11 21.39 29.83
CA SER A 76 -1.55 21.68 29.90
C SER A 76 -2.23 21.50 28.54
N TYR A 77 -1.58 21.95 27.46
CA TYR A 77 -2.06 21.77 26.09
C TYR A 77 -2.12 20.32 25.65
N ILE A 78 -1.08 19.53 25.98
CA ILE A 78 -1.08 18.10 25.71
C ILE A 78 -2.26 17.41 26.41
N ARG A 79 -2.55 17.79 27.66
CA ARG A 79 -3.69 17.24 28.41
C ARG A 79 -5.02 17.62 27.76
N GLU A 80 -5.17 18.86 27.30
CA GLU A 80 -6.36 19.30 26.59
C GLU A 80 -6.53 18.58 25.25
N LEU A 81 -5.45 18.40 24.49
CA LEU A 81 -5.47 17.66 23.23
C LEU A 81 -5.86 16.20 23.45
N LYS A 82 -5.25 15.51 24.43
CA LYS A 82 -5.65 14.15 24.81
C LYS A 82 -7.13 14.09 25.21
N ARG A 83 -7.66 15.10 25.90
CA ARG A 83 -9.09 15.19 26.26
C ARG A 83 -9.98 15.35 25.03
N LYS A 84 -9.64 16.24 24.09
CA LYS A 84 -10.42 16.46 22.85
C LYS A 84 -10.38 15.25 21.92
N CYS A 85 -9.27 14.53 21.88
CA CYS A 85 -9.12 13.33 21.07
C CYS A 85 -9.75 12.07 21.69
N LYS A 86 -10.24 12.12 22.94
CA LYS A 86 -10.86 10.97 23.60
C LYS A 86 -12.16 10.51 22.93
N ASP A 87 -12.84 11.44 22.25
CA ASP A 87 -14.06 11.13 21.50
C ASP A 87 -13.75 10.55 20.10
N PHE A 88 -12.47 10.45 19.73
CA PHE A 88 -12.06 9.86 18.45
C PHE A 88 -12.00 8.32 18.57
N HIS A 89 -12.11 7.61 17.44
CA HIS A 89 -12.05 6.13 17.47
C HIS A 89 -10.65 5.58 17.84
N MET A 90 -9.61 6.40 17.76
CA MET A 90 -8.23 6.02 18.08
C MET A 90 -7.76 6.83 19.28
N ASP A 91 -7.52 6.15 20.41
CA ASP A 91 -7.01 6.81 21.61
C ASP A 91 -5.52 7.16 21.47
N ILE A 92 -5.10 8.21 22.17
CA ILE A 92 -3.70 8.60 22.29
C ILE A 92 -3.11 7.94 23.54
N GLN A 93 -2.07 7.13 23.36
CA GLN A 93 -1.25 6.64 24.47
C GLN A 93 -0.37 7.77 24.99
N ASP A 94 0.39 8.41 24.10
CA ASP A 94 1.30 9.48 24.52
C ASP A 94 1.52 10.59 23.49
N ILE A 95 1.96 11.75 23.98
CA ILE A 95 2.36 12.90 23.17
C ILE A 95 3.69 13.40 23.69
N ILE A 96 4.71 13.42 22.84
CA ILE A 96 6.06 13.84 23.19
C ILE A 96 6.49 14.98 22.26
N VAL A 97 6.94 16.09 22.84
CA VAL A 97 7.54 17.20 22.08
C VAL A 97 9.05 16.95 21.98
N LYS A 98 9.57 16.88 20.75
CA LYS A 98 11.00 16.71 20.48
C LYS A 98 11.46 17.82 19.54
N GLY A 99 12.26 18.75 20.08
CA GLY A 99 12.65 19.94 19.33
C GLY A 99 11.43 20.76 18.92
N ASN A 100 11.22 20.92 17.62
CA ASN A 100 10.10 21.68 17.06
C ASN A 100 8.96 20.80 16.50
N ASP A 101 8.96 19.50 16.80
CA ASP A 101 7.92 18.58 16.35
C ASP A 101 7.20 17.97 17.56
N VAL A 102 5.87 17.82 17.43
CA VAL A 102 5.02 17.08 18.36
C VAL A 102 4.81 15.68 17.80
N HIS A 103 5.12 14.66 18.58
CA HIS A 103 4.99 13.25 18.21
C HIS A 103 3.85 12.61 19.00
N ILE A 104 2.90 11.99 18.29
CA ILE A 104 1.75 11.28 18.87
C ILE A 104 1.97 9.77 18.74
N TYR A 105 1.78 9.09 19.86
CA TYR A 105 1.77 7.64 20.00
C TYR A 105 0.32 7.21 20.24
N LEU A 106 -0.25 6.46 19.30
CA LEU A 106 -1.59 5.92 19.38
C LEU A 106 -1.61 4.74 20.36
N ASN A 107 -2.72 4.59 21.06
CA ASN A 107 -2.97 3.43 21.90
C ASN A 107 -3.18 2.20 21.02
N ARG A 108 -2.36 1.18 21.23
CA ARG A 108 -2.44 -0.11 20.54
C ARG A 108 -3.54 -0.98 21.12
N SER A 109 -4.76 -0.44 21.19
CA SER A 109 -5.87 -1.04 21.92
C SER A 109 -6.46 -2.25 21.19
N THR A 110 -6.97 -3.21 21.97
CA THR A 110 -7.69 -4.37 21.43
C THR A 110 -8.89 -3.95 20.58
N LEU A 111 -9.55 -2.84 20.93
CA LEU A 111 -10.68 -2.31 20.19
C LEU A 111 -10.29 -1.85 18.78
N LEU A 112 -9.16 -1.14 18.64
CA LEU A 112 -8.69 -0.64 17.35
C LEU A 112 -8.28 -1.78 16.41
N TYR A 113 -7.57 -2.79 16.94
CA TYR A 113 -7.25 -3.99 16.18
C TYR A 113 -8.51 -4.70 15.72
N ARG A 114 -9.46 -4.94 16.64
CA ARG A 114 -10.71 -5.64 16.36
C ARG A 114 -11.53 -4.93 15.29
N SER A 115 -11.84 -3.64 15.48
CA SER A 115 -12.68 -2.90 14.53
C SER A 115 -12.06 -2.84 13.13
N THR A 116 -10.74 -2.63 13.04
CA THR A 116 -10.02 -2.58 11.76
C THR A 116 -9.97 -3.94 11.10
N ILE A 117 -9.58 -5.00 11.81
CA ILE A 117 -9.49 -6.36 11.25
C ILE A 117 -10.87 -6.85 10.83
N THR A 118 -11.93 -6.61 11.62
CA THR A 118 -13.30 -6.93 11.23
C THR A 118 -13.66 -6.23 9.92
N ASP A 119 -13.40 -4.93 9.78
CA ASP A 119 -13.68 -4.21 8.52
C ASP A 119 -12.90 -4.78 7.33
N VAL A 120 -11.62 -5.11 7.52
CA VAL A 120 -10.78 -5.74 6.48
C VAL A 120 -11.38 -7.07 6.02
N LEU A 121 -11.76 -7.93 6.96
CA LEU A 121 -12.28 -9.25 6.66
C LEU A 121 -13.69 -9.20 6.07
N THR A 122 -14.53 -8.28 6.53
CA THR A 122 -15.88 -8.08 6.00
C THR A 122 -15.85 -7.51 4.58
N LYS A 123 -15.00 -6.51 4.31
CA LYS A 123 -14.89 -5.91 2.97
C LYS A 123 -14.08 -6.75 1.99
N CYS A 124 -13.12 -7.52 2.49
CA CYS A 124 -12.28 -8.42 1.70
C CYS A 124 -11.74 -7.74 0.43
N GLY A 125 -12.17 -8.17 -0.76
CA GLY A 125 -11.75 -7.62 -2.05
C GLY A 125 -12.02 -6.13 -2.27
N SER A 126 -12.86 -5.49 -1.45
CA SER A 126 -13.16 -4.05 -1.50
C SER A 126 -12.45 -3.23 -0.41
N TYR A 127 -11.70 -3.86 0.50
CA TYR A 127 -10.98 -3.14 1.55
C TYR A 127 -9.94 -2.20 0.94
N GLY A 128 -9.91 -0.95 1.39
CA GLY A 128 -9.08 0.12 0.82
C GLY A 128 -9.79 0.99 -0.21
N SER A 129 -10.96 0.58 -0.71
CA SER A 129 -11.76 1.39 -1.64
C SER A 129 -12.18 2.69 -0.96
N CYS A 130 -12.20 3.77 -1.73
CA CYS A 130 -12.58 5.09 -1.25
C CYS A 130 -13.19 5.89 -2.38
N ASN A 131 -14.28 6.60 -2.11
CA ASN A 131 -14.98 7.40 -3.10
C ASN A 131 -14.25 8.74 -3.30
N ILE A 132 -13.27 8.76 -4.19
CA ILE A 132 -12.51 9.95 -4.54
C ILE A 132 -13.22 10.73 -5.65
N PHE A 133 -13.82 9.99 -6.59
CA PHE A 133 -14.46 10.56 -7.77
C PHE A 133 -15.95 10.24 -7.79
N ASN A 134 -16.74 11.25 -8.14
CA ASN A 134 -18.20 11.18 -8.35
C ASN A 134 -18.58 11.23 -9.84
N THR A 135 -17.58 11.28 -10.72
CA THR A 135 -17.75 11.34 -12.18
C THR A 135 -16.99 10.20 -12.83
N ARG A 136 -17.53 9.68 -13.94
CA ARG A 136 -16.84 8.71 -14.77
C ARG A 136 -15.59 9.33 -15.40
N ILE A 137 -14.48 8.59 -15.33
CA ILE A 137 -13.21 8.97 -15.94
C ILE A 137 -12.90 7.93 -17.02
N ASP A 138 -12.93 8.36 -18.28
CA ASP A 138 -12.55 7.52 -19.41
C ASP A 138 -11.02 7.59 -19.60
N VAL A 139 -10.39 6.43 -19.82
CA VAL A 139 -8.93 6.29 -19.90
C VAL A 139 -8.53 5.69 -21.24
N GLU A 140 -7.69 6.42 -21.98
CA GLU A 140 -7.17 6.01 -23.28
C GLU A 140 -5.63 5.91 -23.30
N CYS A 141 -5.07 5.28 -24.34
CA CYS A 141 -3.64 5.28 -24.64
C CYS A 141 -3.39 5.78 -26.07
N ASP A 142 -2.26 6.44 -26.26
CA ASP A 142 -1.73 6.76 -27.59
C ASP A 142 -0.95 5.59 -28.19
N CYS A 143 -1.63 4.47 -28.36
CA CYS A 143 -1.03 3.27 -28.91
C CYS A 143 -1.95 2.59 -29.92
N ASN A 144 -1.50 2.47 -31.17
CA ASN A 144 -2.23 1.71 -32.18
C ASN A 144 -1.88 0.22 -32.02
N THR A 145 -2.72 -0.52 -31.30
CA THR A 145 -2.56 -1.97 -31.09
C THR A 145 -3.23 -2.80 -32.18
N MET A 146 -3.94 -2.18 -33.14
CA MET A 146 -4.72 -2.93 -34.14
C MET A 146 -3.86 -3.62 -35.21
N GLU A 147 -2.60 -3.19 -35.39
CA GLU A 147 -1.72 -3.70 -36.45
C GLU A 147 -0.65 -4.67 -35.95
N LYS A 148 -0.44 -4.79 -34.63
CA LYS A 148 0.62 -5.63 -34.04
C LYS A 148 0.04 -6.62 -33.04
N SER A 149 0.50 -7.86 -33.12
CA SER A 149 0.28 -8.83 -32.04
C SER A 149 0.80 -8.27 -30.72
N LEU A 150 0.06 -8.46 -29.62
CA LEU A 150 0.47 -8.03 -28.26
C LEU A 150 1.89 -8.49 -27.90
N PHE A 151 2.31 -9.62 -28.46
CA PHE A 151 3.61 -10.24 -28.24
C PHE A 151 4.79 -9.52 -28.92
N GLU A 152 4.51 -8.72 -29.96
CA GLU A 152 5.49 -7.99 -30.76
C GLU A 152 5.62 -6.51 -30.35
N LEU A 153 4.90 -6.10 -29.30
CA LEU A 153 4.97 -4.73 -28.79
C LEU A 153 6.37 -4.41 -28.26
N ASP A 154 6.84 -3.20 -28.57
CA ASP A 154 8.02 -2.65 -27.93
C ASP A 154 7.73 -2.34 -26.45
N LEU A 155 8.78 -2.30 -25.65
CA LEU A 155 8.63 -2.17 -24.20
C LEU A 155 8.04 -0.81 -23.76
N SER A 156 8.23 0.26 -24.54
CA SER A 156 7.64 1.56 -24.21
C SER A 156 6.12 1.55 -24.45
N THR A 157 5.67 0.90 -25.52
CA THR A 157 4.25 0.66 -25.79
C THR A 157 3.63 -0.26 -24.74
N LEU A 158 4.34 -1.32 -24.34
CA LEU A 158 3.91 -2.19 -23.23
C LEU A 158 3.69 -1.37 -21.95
N ARG A 159 4.66 -0.55 -21.56
CA ARG A 159 4.54 0.29 -20.36
C ARG A 159 3.33 1.22 -20.40
N LEU A 160 3.02 1.77 -21.58
CA LEU A 160 1.85 2.61 -21.79
C LEU A 160 0.55 1.86 -21.48
N LEU A 161 0.43 0.62 -21.98
CA LEU A 161 -0.71 -0.25 -21.74
C LEU A 161 -0.83 -0.68 -20.28
N GLU A 162 0.28 -1.07 -19.64
CA GLU A 162 0.27 -1.41 -18.20
C GLU A 162 -0.26 -0.25 -17.35
N LEU A 163 0.19 0.96 -17.63
CA LEU A 163 -0.24 2.16 -16.91
C LEU A 163 -1.73 2.44 -17.11
N LYS A 164 -2.24 2.24 -18.35
CA LYS A 164 -3.65 2.37 -18.67
C LYS A 164 -4.50 1.36 -17.89
N ASP A 165 -4.15 0.08 -17.95
CA ASP A 165 -4.92 -1.01 -17.34
C ASP A 165 -4.92 -0.88 -15.81
N VAL A 166 -3.76 -0.52 -15.23
CA VAL A 166 -3.66 -0.27 -13.79
C VAL A 166 -4.44 0.98 -13.39
N ALA A 167 -4.43 2.05 -14.18
CA ALA A 167 -5.25 3.22 -13.90
C ALA A 167 -6.76 2.88 -13.88
N LEU A 168 -7.23 2.05 -14.82
CA LEU A 168 -8.61 1.56 -14.82
C LEU A 168 -8.96 0.82 -13.53
N ASN A 169 -8.11 -0.11 -13.09
CA ASN A 169 -8.33 -0.82 -11.82
C ASN A 169 -8.42 0.14 -10.62
N PHE A 170 -7.56 1.17 -10.55
CA PHE A 170 -7.63 2.18 -9.49
C PHE A 170 -8.91 3.01 -9.56
N LEU A 171 -9.35 3.40 -10.75
CA LEU A 171 -10.58 4.17 -10.95
C LEU A 171 -11.81 3.35 -10.58
N ASP A 172 -11.90 2.10 -10.99
CA ASP A 172 -12.97 1.17 -10.59
C ASP A 172 -13.04 0.98 -9.08
N PHE A 173 -11.87 1.04 -8.42
CA PHE A 173 -11.74 0.91 -6.97
C PHE A 173 -12.03 2.20 -6.18
N THR A 174 -12.05 3.36 -6.85
CA THR A 174 -12.12 4.67 -6.19
C THR A 174 -13.22 5.61 -6.71
N THR A 175 -14.01 5.18 -7.68
CA THR A 175 -15.11 5.95 -8.25
C THR A 175 -16.44 5.43 -7.72
N GLU A 176 -17.35 6.34 -7.36
CA GLU A 176 -18.69 5.98 -6.94
C GLU A 176 -19.46 5.27 -8.04
N LYS A 177 -20.07 4.13 -7.69
CA LYS A 177 -20.98 3.38 -8.57
C LYS A 177 -22.38 3.97 -8.46
N GLY A 178 -22.63 5.10 -9.12
CA GLY A 178 -23.93 5.80 -9.17
C GLY A 178 -24.29 6.28 -10.57
N GLU A 179 -25.52 6.75 -10.76
CA GLU A 179 -25.97 7.35 -12.03
C GLU A 179 -25.06 8.51 -12.40
N SER A 180 -24.29 8.31 -13.48
CA SER A 180 -23.30 9.26 -13.95
C SER A 180 -23.98 10.56 -14.35
N ASN A 181 -23.55 11.67 -13.74
CA ASN A 181 -23.69 12.98 -14.38
C ASN A 181 -23.10 12.88 -15.80
N ASN A 182 -23.78 13.47 -16.80
CA ASN A 182 -23.41 13.42 -18.23
C ASN A 182 -22.02 13.98 -18.59
N THR A 183 -21.21 14.37 -17.61
CA THR A 183 -19.85 14.89 -17.79
C THR A 183 -18.82 13.80 -17.50
N SER A 184 -18.25 13.20 -18.55
CA SER A 184 -17.07 12.35 -18.43
C SER A 184 -15.79 13.17 -18.52
N PHE A 185 -14.79 12.81 -17.72
CA PHE A 185 -13.44 13.34 -17.84
C PHE A 185 -12.58 12.34 -18.62
N GLU A 186 -11.77 12.84 -19.54
CA GLU A 186 -10.89 12.00 -20.35
C GLU A 186 -9.43 12.14 -19.90
N VAL A 187 -8.77 11.01 -19.70
CA VAL A 187 -7.34 10.91 -19.37
C VAL A 187 -6.66 10.07 -20.44
N ILE A 188 -5.55 10.57 -21.00
CA ILE A 188 -4.83 9.87 -22.06
C ILE A 188 -3.39 9.62 -21.64
N PHE A 189 -3.00 8.35 -21.59
CA PHE A 189 -1.59 7.98 -21.44
C PHE A 189 -0.87 8.16 -22.78
N THR A 190 0.21 8.95 -22.80
CA THR A 190 0.93 9.27 -24.04
C THR A 190 2.45 9.20 -23.88
N SER A 191 3.15 8.79 -24.93
CA SER A 191 4.61 8.95 -25.02
C SER A 191 5.01 10.31 -25.59
N ASN A 192 4.05 11.11 -26.10
CA ASN A 192 4.31 12.37 -26.76
C ASN A 192 4.15 13.56 -25.79
N SER A 193 5.28 14.17 -25.43
CA SER A 193 5.30 15.36 -24.55
C SER A 193 4.67 16.61 -25.15
N SER A 194 4.50 16.69 -26.47
CA SER A 194 3.91 17.86 -27.15
C SER A 194 2.41 17.73 -27.41
N ARG A 195 1.78 16.61 -27.01
CA ARG A 195 0.36 16.38 -27.27
C ARG A 195 -0.50 17.39 -26.50
N LYS A 196 -1.17 18.26 -27.25
CA LYS A 196 -2.21 19.15 -26.73
C LYS A 196 -3.55 18.45 -26.87
N CYS A 197 -4.17 18.10 -25.75
CA CYS A 197 -5.53 17.58 -25.72
C CYS A 197 -6.49 18.71 -25.32
N LYS A 198 -7.48 19.03 -26.17
CA LYS A 198 -8.45 20.10 -25.87
C LYS A 198 -9.39 19.71 -24.72
N ASN A 199 -9.79 18.44 -24.65
CA ASN A 199 -10.78 17.93 -23.69
C ASN A 199 -10.26 16.80 -22.78
N ALA A 200 -9.00 16.39 -22.94
CA ALA A 200 -8.39 15.32 -22.17
C ALA A 200 -7.15 15.79 -21.40
N LYS A 201 -6.81 15.07 -20.33
CA LYS A 201 -5.60 15.32 -19.54
C LYS A 201 -4.52 14.31 -19.91
N PRO A 202 -3.41 14.75 -20.54
CA PRO A 202 -2.34 13.84 -20.92
C PRO A 202 -1.53 13.43 -19.68
N ILE A 203 -1.25 12.14 -19.55
CA ILE A 203 -0.26 11.58 -18.61
C ILE A 203 0.92 11.12 -19.43
N LEU A 204 2.04 11.83 -19.29
CA LEU A 204 3.28 11.50 -20.00
C LEU A 204 3.89 10.21 -19.45
N CYS A 205 4.18 9.28 -20.35
CA CYS A 205 4.87 8.03 -20.09
C CYS A 205 6.30 8.11 -20.60
N GLY A 206 7.24 8.00 -19.67
CA GLY A 206 8.66 7.92 -19.99
C GLY A 206 8.98 6.63 -20.74
N PRO A 207 9.99 6.64 -21.62
CA PRO A 207 10.36 5.47 -22.39
C PRO A 207 10.94 4.36 -21.52
N VAL A 208 10.92 3.14 -22.04
CA VAL A 208 11.73 2.04 -21.51
C VAL A 208 13.11 2.08 -22.15
N LEU A 209 14.14 2.09 -21.31
CA LEU A 209 15.54 2.20 -21.68
C LEU A 209 16.25 0.86 -21.49
N ASN A 210 17.23 0.59 -22.33
CA ASN A 210 18.14 -0.54 -22.22
C ASN A 210 19.27 -0.28 -21.21
N GLU A 211 20.18 -1.24 -21.08
CA GLU A 211 21.32 -1.16 -20.15
C GLU A 211 22.25 0.03 -20.42
N LYS A 212 22.30 0.52 -21.65
CA LYS A 212 23.09 1.68 -22.09
C LYS A 212 22.37 3.02 -21.88
N GLY A 213 21.13 3.01 -21.38
CA GLY A 213 20.33 4.22 -21.15
C GLY A 213 19.67 4.80 -22.40
N VAL A 214 19.64 4.05 -23.49
CA VAL A 214 18.96 4.42 -24.75
C VAL A 214 17.61 3.71 -24.82
N LYS A 215 16.61 4.28 -25.51
CA LYS A 215 15.30 3.64 -25.71
C LYS A 215 15.48 2.21 -26.22
N GLU A 216 14.85 1.25 -25.56
CA GLU A 216 14.86 -0.15 -25.99
C GLU A 216 13.92 -0.32 -27.19
N VAL A 217 14.46 -0.90 -28.26
CA VAL A 217 13.78 -1.08 -29.57
C VAL A 217 13.99 -2.48 -30.15
N ASN A 218 14.89 -3.28 -29.58
CA ASN A 218 15.27 -4.59 -30.08
C ASN A 218 14.61 -5.74 -29.31
N ILE A 219 14.08 -5.46 -28.12
CA ILE A 219 13.45 -6.45 -27.25
C ILE A 219 11.93 -6.27 -27.31
N THR A 220 11.21 -7.36 -27.60
CA THR A 220 9.75 -7.39 -27.55
C THR A 220 9.23 -7.73 -26.16
N MET A 221 7.95 -7.44 -25.93
CA MET A 221 7.21 -7.85 -24.73
C MET A 221 7.34 -9.35 -24.45
N GLN A 222 7.20 -10.21 -25.47
CA GLN A 222 7.28 -11.66 -25.32
C GLN A 222 8.69 -12.09 -24.87
N GLN A 223 9.74 -11.58 -25.49
CA GLN A 223 11.13 -11.90 -25.13
C GLN A 223 11.45 -11.53 -23.69
N LEU A 224 10.97 -10.36 -23.22
CA LEU A 224 11.16 -9.94 -21.84
C LEU A 224 10.38 -10.86 -20.87
N CYS A 225 9.12 -11.18 -21.18
CA CYS A 225 8.31 -12.06 -20.34
C CYS A 225 8.90 -13.47 -20.25
N ASP A 226 9.40 -14.03 -21.36
CA ASP A 226 10.06 -15.33 -21.38
C ASP A 226 11.33 -15.32 -20.55
N LYS A 227 12.12 -14.25 -20.67
CA LYS A 227 13.31 -14.09 -19.84
C LYS A 227 12.96 -14.04 -18.35
N ARG A 228 11.95 -13.27 -17.95
CA ARG A 228 11.50 -13.20 -16.54
C ARG A 228 10.89 -14.49 -16.03
N THR A 229 10.21 -15.24 -16.89
CA THR A 229 9.72 -16.59 -16.59
C THR A 229 10.89 -17.53 -16.29
N ILE A 230 11.92 -17.54 -17.12
CA ILE A 230 13.14 -18.35 -16.90
C ILE A 230 13.82 -17.93 -15.58
N ASP A 231 13.91 -16.63 -15.32
CA ASP A 231 14.52 -16.10 -14.11
C ASP A 231 13.78 -16.54 -12.83
N MET A 232 12.44 -16.50 -12.85
CA MET A 232 11.61 -17.00 -11.75
C MET A 232 11.78 -18.51 -11.55
N ARG A 233 11.83 -19.28 -12.65
CA ARG A 233 12.09 -20.73 -12.60
C ARG A 233 13.40 -21.04 -11.91
N LEU A 234 14.48 -20.41 -12.37
CA LEU A 234 15.83 -20.61 -11.83
C LEU A 234 15.90 -20.18 -10.36
N MET A 235 15.27 -19.05 -10.00
CA MET A 235 15.21 -18.62 -8.60
C MET A 235 14.49 -19.65 -7.72
N ALA A 236 13.37 -20.21 -8.18
CA ALA A 236 12.64 -21.23 -7.44
C ALA A 236 13.46 -22.52 -7.24
N GLN A 237 14.12 -22.99 -8.31
CA GLN A 237 14.97 -24.18 -8.27
C GLN A 237 16.18 -23.99 -7.34
N HIS A 238 16.92 -22.89 -7.47
CA HIS A 238 18.15 -22.67 -6.71
C HIS A 238 17.91 -22.21 -5.26
N ARG A 239 16.96 -21.31 -5.03
CA ARG A 239 16.74 -20.70 -3.71
C ARG A 239 15.80 -21.51 -2.83
N TYR A 240 14.80 -22.14 -3.42
CA TYR A 240 13.76 -22.88 -2.70
C TYR A 240 13.85 -24.39 -2.91
N LYS A 241 14.88 -24.86 -3.64
CA LYS A 241 15.16 -26.29 -3.89
C LYS A 241 13.95 -27.03 -4.46
N VAL A 242 13.12 -26.34 -5.25
CA VAL A 242 11.94 -26.94 -5.87
C VAL A 242 12.41 -27.96 -6.90
N GLN A 243 12.09 -29.24 -6.66
CA GLN A 243 12.29 -30.32 -7.61
C GLN A 243 11.01 -30.50 -8.42
N VAL A 244 11.11 -30.27 -9.73
CA VAL A 244 10.00 -30.49 -10.67
C VAL A 244 10.27 -31.83 -11.35
N ILE A 245 9.35 -32.78 -11.19
CA ILE A 245 9.44 -34.08 -11.85
C ILE A 245 8.92 -33.91 -13.28
N PRO A 246 9.72 -34.21 -14.32
CA PRO A 246 9.32 -34.06 -15.71
C PRO A 246 8.09 -34.90 -16.07
N ASN A 247 7.29 -34.43 -17.03
CA ASN A 247 6.11 -35.10 -17.59
C ASN A 247 5.02 -35.42 -16.57
N THR A 248 4.80 -34.52 -15.61
CA THR A 248 3.73 -34.67 -14.61
C THR A 248 2.73 -33.51 -14.70
N PRO A 249 1.44 -33.71 -14.32
CA PRO A 249 0.48 -32.60 -14.22
C PRO A 249 0.95 -31.48 -13.28
N ARG A 250 1.83 -31.82 -12.33
CA ARG A 250 2.45 -30.88 -11.39
C ARG A 250 3.49 -29.98 -12.08
N GLU A 251 4.22 -30.49 -13.06
CA GLU A 251 5.12 -29.68 -13.90
C GLU A 251 4.32 -28.68 -14.73
N ASP A 252 3.25 -29.11 -15.40
CA ASP A 252 2.41 -28.21 -16.21
C ASP A 252 1.82 -27.08 -15.36
N TYR A 253 1.36 -27.41 -14.16
CA TYR A 253 0.85 -26.43 -13.21
C TYR A 253 1.96 -25.46 -12.75
N PHE A 254 3.14 -25.98 -12.42
CA PHE A 254 4.30 -25.17 -12.05
C PHE A 254 4.73 -24.22 -13.18
N LEU A 255 4.82 -24.71 -14.43
CA LEU A 255 5.15 -23.89 -15.59
C LEU A 255 4.11 -22.78 -15.82
N LYS A 256 2.82 -23.06 -15.62
CA LYS A 256 1.76 -22.05 -15.66
C LYS A 256 1.95 -20.98 -14.60
N ILE A 257 2.25 -21.35 -13.35
CA ILE A 257 2.53 -20.38 -12.28
C ILE A 257 3.73 -19.53 -12.65
N VAL A 258 4.87 -20.14 -13.01
CA VAL A 258 6.11 -19.41 -13.29
C VAL A 258 5.93 -18.45 -14.47
N LYS A 259 5.15 -18.83 -15.50
CA LYS A 259 4.81 -17.93 -16.61
C LYS A 259 4.00 -16.73 -16.15
N LYS A 260 3.01 -16.93 -15.27
CA LYS A 260 2.27 -15.82 -14.63
C LYS A 260 3.21 -14.92 -13.82
N LEU A 261 4.08 -15.50 -13.00
CA LEU A 261 5.07 -14.75 -12.21
C LEU A 261 6.01 -13.93 -13.09
N GLY A 262 6.48 -14.50 -14.20
CA GLY A 262 7.31 -13.80 -15.18
C GLY A 262 6.61 -12.56 -15.74
N ARG A 263 5.34 -12.71 -16.16
CA ARG A 263 4.51 -11.58 -16.63
C ARG A 263 4.29 -10.53 -15.55
N SER A 264 4.02 -10.94 -14.31
CA SER A 264 3.83 -10.03 -13.18
C SER A 264 5.12 -9.30 -12.78
N CYS A 265 6.30 -9.92 -12.93
CA CYS A 265 7.59 -9.24 -12.76
C CYS A 265 7.74 -8.10 -13.77
N VAL A 266 7.39 -8.34 -15.04
CA VAL A 266 7.40 -7.30 -16.07
C VAL A 266 6.46 -6.16 -15.71
N THR A 267 5.23 -6.43 -15.26
CA THR A 267 4.30 -5.40 -14.79
C THR A 267 4.89 -4.56 -13.65
N ILE A 268 5.48 -5.19 -12.63
CA ILE A 268 6.16 -4.46 -11.54
C ILE A 268 7.30 -3.59 -12.08
N GLU A 269 8.14 -4.12 -12.98
CA GLU A 269 9.23 -3.35 -13.60
C GLU A 269 8.71 -2.10 -14.34
N MET A 270 7.66 -2.25 -15.15
CA MET A 270 7.08 -1.14 -15.92
C MET A 270 6.49 -0.02 -15.05
N LEU A 271 6.02 -0.38 -13.86
CA LEU A 271 5.32 0.51 -12.93
C LEU A 271 6.21 1.02 -11.77
N SER A 272 7.45 0.53 -11.66
CA SER A 272 8.35 0.82 -10.52
C SER A 272 8.79 2.29 -10.44
N ASN A 273 8.75 3.02 -11.55
CA ASN A 273 9.05 4.45 -11.60
C ASN A 273 7.79 5.27 -11.89
N LYS A 274 7.82 6.56 -11.50
CA LYS A 274 6.79 7.55 -11.89
C LYS A 274 6.50 7.43 -13.39
N PRO A 275 5.23 7.54 -13.84
CA PRO A 275 4.88 7.41 -15.26
C PRO A 275 5.75 8.27 -16.16
N ASN A 276 5.98 9.54 -15.82
CA ASN A 276 6.77 10.49 -16.61
C ASN A 276 8.30 10.31 -16.54
N LYS A 277 8.80 9.33 -15.77
CA LYS A 277 10.23 9.02 -15.68
C LYS A 277 10.51 7.74 -16.46
N PRO A 278 11.65 7.62 -17.17
CA PRO A 278 11.99 6.41 -17.87
C PRO A 278 12.19 5.22 -16.91
N VAL A 279 12.02 4.00 -17.42
CA VAL A 279 12.32 2.74 -16.72
C VAL A 279 13.48 2.07 -17.43
N LYS A 280 14.47 1.58 -16.69
CA LYS A 280 15.61 0.85 -17.26
C LYS A 280 15.37 -0.65 -17.10
N VAL A 281 15.45 -1.40 -18.19
CA VAL A 281 15.39 -2.86 -18.18
C VAL A 281 16.76 -3.47 -18.47
N SER A 282 17.02 -4.63 -17.87
CA SER A 282 18.22 -5.44 -18.09
C SER A 282 17.80 -6.89 -18.34
N LEU A 283 18.37 -7.52 -19.35
CA LEU A 283 18.17 -8.95 -19.59
C LEU A 283 19.15 -9.80 -18.77
N MET A 284 20.34 -9.27 -18.50
CA MET A 284 21.43 -10.04 -17.90
C MET A 284 21.49 -9.93 -16.37
N ASP A 285 20.90 -8.88 -15.79
CA ASP A 285 20.98 -8.64 -14.35
C ASP A 285 19.75 -9.16 -13.58
N LEU A 286 19.83 -10.44 -13.23
CA LEU A 286 18.92 -11.12 -12.30
C LEU A 286 18.81 -10.43 -10.93
N ARG A 287 19.85 -9.71 -10.48
CA ARG A 287 19.91 -9.15 -9.13
C ARG A 287 19.13 -7.85 -9.01
N THR A 288 19.01 -7.09 -10.09
CA THR A 288 18.43 -5.75 -10.04
C THR A 288 16.99 -5.74 -10.56
N ALA A 289 16.68 -6.56 -11.57
CA ALA A 289 15.33 -6.60 -12.16
C ALA A 289 14.31 -7.43 -11.35
N ASN A 290 14.72 -8.61 -10.86
CA ASN A 290 13.76 -9.59 -10.32
C ASN A 290 13.70 -9.66 -8.79
N LYS A 291 14.71 -9.13 -8.07
CA LYS A 291 14.74 -9.29 -6.60
C LYS A 291 13.54 -8.64 -5.91
N GLY A 292 13.07 -7.49 -6.40
CA GLY A 292 11.91 -6.80 -5.84
C GLY A 292 10.62 -7.61 -6.02
N ALA A 293 10.27 -7.89 -7.27
CA ALA A 293 9.05 -8.62 -7.63
C ALA A 293 9.00 -10.03 -7.04
N ALA A 294 10.07 -10.82 -7.20
CA ALA A 294 10.14 -12.18 -6.66
C ALA A 294 10.04 -12.21 -5.13
N PHE A 295 10.60 -11.21 -4.46
CA PHE A 295 10.50 -11.10 -3.01
C PHE A 295 9.08 -10.75 -2.57
N ILE A 296 8.38 -9.85 -3.28
CA ILE A 296 6.96 -9.57 -3.05
C ILE A 296 6.13 -10.85 -3.17
N PHE A 297 6.30 -11.57 -4.28
CA PHE A 297 5.59 -12.81 -4.58
C PHE A 297 5.85 -13.92 -3.57
N TYR A 298 7.11 -14.10 -3.18
CA TYR A 298 7.48 -15.07 -2.15
C TYR A 298 6.81 -14.76 -0.81
N ASN A 299 6.77 -13.49 -0.40
CA ASN A 299 6.12 -13.10 0.86
C ASN A 299 4.60 -13.27 0.80
N CYS A 300 3.95 -12.99 -0.34
CA CYS A 300 2.53 -13.28 -0.59
C CYS A 300 2.23 -14.77 -0.39
N ALA A 301 2.97 -15.63 -1.09
CA ALA A 301 2.82 -17.08 -1.02
C ALA A 301 3.07 -17.58 0.40
N ARG A 302 4.06 -17.04 1.11
CA ARG A 302 4.39 -17.45 2.47
C ARG A 302 3.28 -17.15 3.48
N ILE A 303 2.57 -16.03 3.35
CA ILE A 303 1.37 -15.76 4.18
C ILE A 303 0.31 -16.84 3.89
N SER A 304 0.02 -17.09 2.62
CA SER A 304 -0.98 -18.07 2.20
C SER A 304 -0.66 -19.49 2.69
N VAL A 305 0.59 -19.94 2.54
CA VAL A 305 1.05 -21.25 3.03
C VAL A 305 0.93 -21.36 4.55
N LEU A 306 1.29 -20.31 5.29
CA LEU A 306 1.19 -20.30 6.75
C LEU A 306 -0.27 -20.42 7.21
N LEU A 307 -1.17 -19.62 6.62
CA LEU A 307 -2.59 -19.69 6.92
C LEU A 307 -3.17 -21.07 6.56
N ASN A 308 -2.81 -21.63 5.40
CA ASN A 308 -3.22 -22.99 5.03
C ASN A 308 -2.69 -24.05 6.00
N GLU A 309 -1.47 -23.90 6.51
CA GLU A 309 -0.90 -24.81 7.51
C GLU A 309 -1.61 -24.69 8.86
N PHE A 310 -2.04 -23.49 9.26
CA PHE A 310 -2.91 -23.32 10.42
C PHE A 310 -4.23 -24.09 10.25
N GLU A 311 -4.94 -23.88 9.13
CA GLU A 311 -6.22 -24.56 8.86
C GLU A 311 -6.04 -26.10 8.80
N LYS A 312 -4.91 -26.59 8.25
CA LYS A 312 -4.57 -28.04 8.29
C LYS A 312 -4.33 -28.58 9.69
N ARG A 313 -3.77 -27.78 10.60
CA ARG A 313 -3.56 -28.19 12.00
C ARG A 313 -4.87 -28.18 12.78
N VAL A 314 -5.76 -27.24 12.48
CA VAL A 314 -7.13 -27.22 13.02
C VAL A 314 -7.89 -28.47 12.56
N SER A 315 -7.87 -28.80 11.26
CA SER A 315 -8.58 -29.98 10.75
C SER A 315 -8.05 -31.32 11.28
N LYS A 316 -6.77 -31.36 11.69
CA LYS A 316 -6.15 -32.50 12.37
C LYS A 316 -6.39 -32.55 13.89
N GLY A 317 -7.09 -31.57 14.46
CA GLY A 317 -7.31 -31.46 15.91
C GLY A 317 -6.08 -31.06 16.72
N ILE A 318 -5.01 -30.59 16.07
CA ILE A 318 -3.78 -30.12 16.74
C ILE A 318 -4.01 -28.74 17.36
N TYR A 319 -4.74 -27.87 16.65
CA TYR A 319 -5.18 -26.58 17.16
C TYR A 319 -6.70 -26.54 17.28
N PRO A 320 -7.26 -25.75 18.23
CA PRO A 320 -8.68 -25.48 18.25
C PRO A 320 -9.06 -24.54 17.10
N ASN A 321 -10.34 -24.57 16.72
CA ASN A 321 -10.91 -23.65 15.74
C ASN A 321 -10.61 -22.19 16.10
N LEU A 322 -10.41 -21.35 15.09
CA LEU A 322 -10.22 -19.91 15.28
C LEU A 322 -11.50 -19.31 15.91
N PRO A 323 -11.44 -18.74 17.13
CA PRO A 323 -12.59 -18.09 17.74
C PRO A 323 -12.99 -16.83 16.97
N ASP A 324 -14.23 -16.37 17.12
CA ASP A 324 -14.66 -15.08 16.57
C ASP A 324 -13.72 -13.94 16.96
N VAL A 325 -13.54 -12.99 16.04
CA VAL A 325 -12.68 -11.80 16.20
C VAL A 325 -13.02 -11.00 17.46
N ASP A 326 -14.28 -10.99 17.87
CA ASP A 326 -14.77 -10.30 19.07
C ASP A 326 -14.28 -10.92 20.38
N LYS A 327 -13.89 -12.20 20.35
CA LYS A 327 -13.37 -12.94 21.50
C LYS A 327 -11.84 -12.91 21.59
N ILE A 328 -11.18 -12.31 20.60
CA ILE A 328 -9.72 -12.23 20.55
C ILE A 328 -9.22 -11.06 21.38
N ASP A 329 -8.21 -11.34 22.20
CA ASP A 329 -7.42 -10.33 22.88
C ASP A 329 -6.16 -9.98 22.07
N PHE A 330 -6.23 -8.86 21.37
CA PHE A 330 -5.13 -8.32 20.58
C PHE A 330 -4.06 -7.63 21.45
N SER A 331 -4.25 -7.47 22.75
CA SER A 331 -3.20 -6.96 23.67
C SER A 331 -1.96 -7.88 23.69
N THR A 332 -2.15 -9.14 23.27
CA THR A 332 -1.08 -10.14 23.12
C THR A 332 -0.11 -9.85 21.96
N LEU A 333 -0.46 -8.93 21.04
CA LEU A 333 0.42 -8.45 19.96
C LEU A 333 1.39 -7.39 20.49
N ASN A 334 2.51 -7.84 21.06
CA ASN A 334 3.47 -7.00 21.76
C ASN A 334 4.77 -6.75 21.00
N GLN A 335 4.94 -7.34 19.80
CA GLN A 335 6.14 -7.13 19.01
C GLN A 335 6.06 -5.80 18.24
N PRO A 336 7.16 -5.02 18.15
CA PRO A 336 7.14 -3.74 17.45
C PRO A 336 6.67 -3.86 15.99
N GLU A 337 7.08 -4.93 15.30
CA GLU A 337 6.70 -5.23 13.93
C GLU A 337 5.23 -5.62 13.79
N GLU A 338 4.57 -6.17 14.82
CA GLU A 338 3.13 -6.47 14.76
C GLU A 338 2.32 -5.18 14.70
N TRP A 339 2.72 -4.17 15.47
CA TRP A 339 2.13 -2.83 15.38
C TRP A 339 2.46 -2.16 14.05
N GLU A 340 3.72 -2.21 13.60
CA GLU A 340 4.10 -1.59 12.33
C GLU A 340 3.39 -2.26 11.14
N LEU A 341 3.24 -3.59 11.13
CA LEU A 341 2.46 -4.33 10.14
C LEU A 341 0.99 -3.86 10.12
N PHE A 342 0.39 -3.73 11.30
CA PHE A 342 -0.99 -3.28 11.42
C PHE A 342 -1.16 -1.80 11.02
N TYR A 343 -0.45 -0.89 11.65
CA TYR A 343 -0.60 0.55 11.46
C TYR A 343 -0.21 0.99 10.05
N VAL A 344 0.93 0.52 9.53
CA VAL A 344 1.46 0.99 8.25
C VAL A 344 0.83 0.27 7.07
N TYR A 345 0.52 -1.03 7.19
CA TYR A 345 0.07 -1.82 6.05
C TYR A 345 -1.40 -2.17 6.09
N VAL A 346 -2.05 -2.24 7.25
CA VAL A 346 -3.51 -2.43 7.31
C VAL A 346 -4.22 -1.09 7.36
N LEU A 347 -3.93 -0.26 8.37
CA LEU A 347 -4.69 0.95 8.65
C LEU A 347 -4.45 2.07 7.63
N GLN A 348 -3.21 2.22 7.14
CA GLN A 348 -2.84 3.23 6.15
C GLN A 348 -3.12 2.84 4.69
N PHE A 349 -3.51 1.59 4.41
CA PHE A 349 -3.71 1.09 3.04
C PHE A 349 -4.67 1.93 2.18
N PRO A 350 -5.87 2.34 2.67
CA PRO A 350 -6.77 3.20 1.89
C PRO A 350 -6.10 4.52 1.47
N MET A 351 -5.27 5.10 2.35
CA MET A 351 -4.57 6.36 2.08
C MET A 351 -3.45 6.18 1.04
N VAL A 352 -2.83 5.00 0.97
CA VAL A 352 -1.84 4.67 -0.07
C VAL A 352 -2.54 4.64 -1.43
N ILE A 353 -3.69 3.97 -1.54
CA ILE A 353 -4.50 3.93 -2.76
C ILE A 353 -4.89 5.34 -3.20
N LYS A 354 -5.44 6.14 -2.28
CA LYS A 354 -5.78 7.55 -2.55
C LYS A 354 -4.58 8.33 -3.06
N SER A 355 -3.40 8.14 -2.47
CA SER A 355 -2.18 8.84 -2.89
C SER A 355 -1.69 8.45 -4.30
N CYS A 356 -2.06 7.26 -4.80
CA CYS A 356 -1.74 6.85 -6.16
C CYS A 356 -2.59 7.59 -7.20
N VAL A 357 -3.87 7.85 -6.93
CA VAL A 357 -4.85 8.23 -7.95
C VAL A 357 -5.52 9.60 -7.76
N LYS A 358 -5.49 10.20 -6.56
CA LYS A 358 -6.24 11.44 -6.25
C LYS A 358 -6.03 12.64 -7.19
N ASP A 359 -4.87 12.70 -7.87
CA ASP A 359 -4.51 13.80 -8.77
C ASP A 359 -4.57 13.38 -10.26
N ILE A 360 -5.24 12.26 -10.60
CA ILE A 360 -5.29 11.75 -11.97
C ILE A 360 -5.96 12.74 -12.94
N LEU A 361 -6.98 13.47 -12.47
CA LEU A 361 -7.63 14.56 -13.21
C LEU A 361 -6.70 15.77 -13.46
N LYS A 362 -5.56 15.84 -12.78
CA LYS A 362 -4.50 16.82 -13.03
C LYS A 362 -3.38 16.25 -13.91
N GLY A 363 -3.56 15.06 -14.48
CA GLY A 363 -2.54 14.36 -15.25
C GLY A 363 -1.46 13.70 -14.38
N ILE A 364 -1.74 13.42 -13.11
CA ILE A 364 -0.78 12.84 -12.17
C ILE A 364 -1.29 11.49 -11.67
N PHE A 365 -0.59 10.42 -12.05
CA PHE A 365 -0.81 9.07 -11.57
C PHE A 365 0.46 8.51 -10.94
N ASN A 366 0.35 7.85 -9.78
CA ASN A 366 1.51 7.44 -8.98
C ASN A 366 1.47 5.95 -8.53
N PRO A 367 1.33 4.98 -9.46
CA PRO A 367 1.23 3.56 -9.11
C PRO A 367 2.50 3.03 -8.43
N GLN A 368 3.66 3.67 -8.64
CA GLN A 368 4.92 3.29 -8.00
C GLN A 368 4.88 3.37 -6.47
N TYR A 369 3.96 4.17 -5.90
CA TYR A 369 3.77 4.22 -4.45
C TYR A 369 3.24 2.88 -3.92
N LEU A 370 2.37 2.20 -4.66
CA LEU A 370 1.86 0.87 -4.27
C LEU A 370 2.93 -0.22 -4.39
N ILE A 371 3.83 -0.13 -5.38
CA ILE A 371 4.98 -1.05 -5.50
C ILE A 371 5.95 -0.85 -4.34
N THR A 372 6.25 0.40 -4.00
CA THR A 372 7.11 0.73 -2.85
C THR A 372 6.47 0.22 -1.55
N PHE A 373 5.16 0.38 -1.40
CA PHE A 373 4.38 -0.15 -0.29
C PHE A 373 4.53 -1.68 -0.19
N LEU A 374 4.31 -2.44 -1.28
CA LEU A 374 4.46 -3.90 -1.28
C LEU A 374 5.89 -4.37 -0.99
N SER A 375 6.89 -3.66 -1.49
CA SER A 375 8.31 -3.97 -1.22
C SER A 375 8.66 -3.78 0.26
N ASN A 376 8.22 -2.67 0.85
CA ASN A 376 8.45 -2.39 2.27
C ASN A 376 7.66 -3.35 3.17
N PHE A 377 6.41 -3.66 2.80
CA PHE A 377 5.58 -4.68 3.47
C PHE A 377 6.36 -6.00 3.49
N SER A 378 6.76 -6.49 2.33
CA SER A 378 7.47 -7.76 2.19
C SER A 378 8.75 -7.79 3.03
N SER A 379 9.46 -6.67 3.11
CA SER A 379 10.68 -6.54 3.92
C SER A 379 10.37 -6.67 5.41
N LEU A 380 9.38 -5.92 5.91
CA LEU A 380 8.97 -5.96 7.32
C LEU A 380 8.39 -7.34 7.69
N TYR A 381 7.50 -7.88 6.87
CA TYR A 381 6.91 -9.20 7.11
C TYR A 381 7.97 -10.31 7.10
N SER A 382 8.98 -10.23 6.23
CA SER A 382 10.09 -11.18 6.22
C SER A 382 10.97 -11.10 7.47
N ALA A 383 11.22 -9.90 7.98
CA ALA A 383 11.92 -9.73 9.26
C ALA A 383 11.10 -10.29 10.42
N TYR A 384 9.80 -9.95 10.48
CA TYR A 384 8.86 -10.45 11.47
C TYR A 384 8.77 -11.98 11.46
N TYR A 385 8.52 -12.60 10.30
CA TYR A 385 8.40 -14.05 10.16
C TYR A 385 9.67 -14.79 10.59
N ARG A 386 10.85 -14.24 10.31
CA ARG A 386 12.13 -14.83 10.73
C ARG A 386 12.32 -14.77 12.26
N ARG A 387 11.86 -13.70 12.90
CA ARG A 387 12.10 -13.43 14.33
C ARG A 387 11.01 -14.02 15.22
N VAL A 388 9.76 -14.04 14.76
CA VAL A 388 8.57 -14.38 15.54
C VAL A 388 7.96 -15.66 15.01
N ARG A 389 7.95 -16.70 15.85
CA ARG A 389 7.27 -17.96 15.54
C ARG A 389 5.77 -17.76 15.66
N ILE A 390 5.07 -17.80 14.52
CA ILE A 390 3.62 -17.64 14.46
C ILE A 390 2.91 -18.94 14.82
N LEU A 391 3.23 -20.04 14.11
CA LEU A 391 2.73 -21.37 14.45
C LEU A 391 3.59 -21.98 15.56
N ILE A 392 3.08 -21.91 16.78
CA ILE A 392 3.73 -22.32 18.03
C ILE A 392 3.26 -23.71 18.49
N ASP A 393 3.90 -24.26 19.52
CA ASP A 393 3.50 -25.56 20.05
C ASP A 393 2.08 -25.47 20.66
N PRO A 394 1.25 -26.52 20.53
CA PRO A 394 -0.16 -26.48 20.90
C PRO A 394 -0.36 -26.53 22.42
N ARG A 395 -0.05 -25.43 23.11
CA ARG A 395 -0.27 -25.24 24.55
C ARG A 395 -1.38 -24.22 24.74
N GLU A 396 -2.33 -24.50 25.63
CA GLU A 396 -3.55 -23.69 25.78
C GLU A 396 -3.29 -22.21 26.01
N HIS A 397 -2.38 -21.88 26.92
CA HIS A 397 -2.02 -20.48 27.23
C HIS A 397 -1.39 -19.72 26.05
N LEU A 398 -0.93 -20.43 25.01
CA LEU A 398 -0.33 -19.84 23.81
C LEU A 398 -1.37 -19.58 22.70
N PHE A 399 -2.57 -20.14 22.79
CA PHE A 399 -3.56 -20.00 21.73
C PHE A 399 -4.03 -18.56 21.54
N MET A 400 -4.10 -17.75 22.61
CA MET A 400 -4.51 -16.35 22.50
C MET A 400 -3.61 -15.55 21.55
N VAL A 401 -2.29 -15.62 21.74
CA VAL A 401 -1.34 -14.93 20.86
C VAL A 401 -1.30 -15.54 19.46
N LEU A 402 -1.45 -16.87 19.33
CA LEU A 402 -1.58 -17.54 18.04
C LEU A 402 -2.77 -16.96 17.25
N TYR A 403 -3.96 -16.89 17.86
CA TYR A 403 -5.16 -16.39 17.19
C TYR A 403 -5.05 -14.92 16.80
N ALA A 404 -4.54 -14.08 17.69
CA ALA A 404 -4.30 -12.66 17.39
C ALA A 404 -3.37 -12.50 16.17
N ARG A 405 -2.30 -13.29 16.09
CA ARG A 405 -1.39 -13.31 14.93
C ARG A 405 -2.05 -13.84 13.67
N ILE A 406 -2.85 -14.90 13.76
CA ILE A 406 -3.58 -15.44 12.60
C ILE A 406 -4.54 -14.38 12.03
N TYR A 407 -5.26 -13.66 12.89
CA TYR A 407 -6.14 -12.56 12.45
C TYR A 407 -5.37 -11.40 11.80
N LEU A 408 -4.24 -10.99 12.38
CA LEU A 408 -3.34 -10.01 11.74
C LEU A 408 -2.90 -10.50 10.36
N LEU A 409 -2.50 -11.77 10.23
CA LEU A 409 -2.08 -12.35 8.95
C LEU A 409 -3.21 -12.45 7.93
N LYS A 410 -4.44 -12.78 8.34
CA LYS A 410 -5.61 -12.77 7.45
C LYS A 410 -5.88 -11.35 6.92
N ALA A 411 -5.81 -10.32 7.77
CA ALA A 411 -5.95 -8.93 7.33
C ALA A 411 -4.82 -8.49 6.38
N LEU A 412 -3.58 -8.84 6.71
CA LEU A 412 -2.41 -8.61 5.86
C LEU A 412 -2.54 -9.28 4.48
N GLN A 413 -3.07 -10.50 4.42
CA GLN A 413 -3.32 -11.21 3.17
C GLN A 413 -4.32 -10.48 2.27
N VAL A 414 -5.43 -9.99 2.85
CA VAL A 414 -6.43 -9.19 2.12
C VAL A 414 -5.78 -7.95 1.50
N VAL A 415 -5.01 -7.19 2.29
CA VAL A 415 -4.28 -6.01 1.79
C VAL A 415 -3.33 -6.39 0.66
N PHE A 416 -2.55 -7.46 0.84
CA PHE A 416 -1.57 -7.90 -0.16
C PHE A 416 -2.26 -8.28 -1.48
N HIS A 417 -3.37 -9.01 -1.40
CA HIS A 417 -4.15 -9.42 -2.57
C HIS A 417 -4.79 -8.23 -3.28
N ASN A 418 -5.39 -7.29 -2.55
CA ASN A 418 -6.00 -6.09 -3.13
C ASN A 418 -4.94 -5.20 -3.80
N ALA A 419 -3.76 -5.07 -3.19
CA ALA A 419 -2.65 -4.32 -3.77
C ALA A 419 -2.14 -4.95 -5.08
N LEU A 420 -2.02 -6.27 -5.15
CA LEU A 420 -1.65 -6.97 -6.38
C LEU A 420 -2.74 -6.85 -7.46
N PHE A 421 -4.01 -7.01 -7.07
CA PHE A 421 -5.14 -6.84 -7.97
C PHE A 421 -5.16 -5.44 -8.62
N LEU A 422 -4.95 -4.38 -7.83
CA LEU A 422 -4.85 -3.02 -8.35
C LEU A 422 -3.72 -2.85 -9.38
N LEU A 423 -2.62 -3.58 -9.22
CA LEU A 423 -1.51 -3.61 -10.18
C LEU A 423 -1.76 -4.54 -11.37
N ASN A 424 -2.98 -5.07 -11.54
CA ASN A 424 -3.33 -6.06 -12.56
C ASN A 424 -2.53 -7.37 -12.44
N ILE A 425 -2.23 -7.78 -11.20
CA ILE A 425 -1.48 -8.99 -10.87
C ILE A 425 -2.36 -9.93 -10.06
N GLU A 426 -2.49 -11.18 -10.52
CA GLU A 426 -3.20 -12.21 -9.78
C GLU A 426 -2.43 -12.56 -8.48
N PRO A 427 -3.10 -12.59 -7.31
CA PRO A 427 -2.44 -12.97 -6.08
C PRO A 427 -1.93 -14.41 -6.08
N ILE A 428 -0.73 -14.60 -5.51
CA ILE A 428 -0.04 -15.88 -5.52
C ILE A 428 -0.34 -16.62 -4.22
N LYS A 429 -0.97 -17.78 -4.36
CA LYS A 429 -1.39 -18.63 -3.24
C LYS A 429 -0.29 -19.61 -2.80
N GLU A 430 0.67 -19.89 -3.69
CA GLU A 430 1.82 -20.74 -3.44
C GLU A 430 2.95 -20.41 -4.44
N MET A 431 4.21 -20.55 -4.00
CA MET A 431 5.41 -20.29 -4.81
C MET A 431 6.46 -21.37 -4.55
#